data_AF-A0A0N4X7F0-F1
#
_entry.id   AF-A0A0N4X7F0-F1
#
_cell.length_a   1.000
_cell.length_b   1.000
_cell.length_c   1.000
_cell.angle_alpha   90.00
_cell.angle_beta   90.00
_cell.angle_gamma   90.00
#
_symmetry.space_group_name_H-M   'P 1'
#
loop_
_entity.id
_entity.type
_entity.pdbx_description
1 polymer ?
#
loop_
_entity_poly.entity_id
_entity_poly.type
_entity_poly.pdbx_seq_one_letter_code
_entity_poly.pdbx_strand_id
1 'polypeptide(L)'
;ALNGFCPSGYTLISPTECCPSASVVSKSSQISGQPSSTTPSSSCVDKINPNTGKSDCTGMKSYCTNSAYLSLMRDQCPSTCGYCSGTVTVTSTPCADKTNPRTGVNECPGMKAYCRQSDYLTLMKSECPRTCGYC
;
A
#
# COMPACT_ATOMS: atom_id res chain seq x y z
N ALA A 1 44.11 -2.73 -7.66
CA ALA A 1 43.84 -3.99 -8.40
C ALA A 1 44.97 -4.24 -9.40
N LEU A 2 45.37 -5.49 -9.65
CA LEU A 2 46.16 -5.86 -10.83
C LEU A 2 45.15 -6.36 -11.89
N ASN A 3 45.09 -5.73 -13.07
CA ASN A 3 44.25 -6.19 -14.19
C ASN A 3 42.74 -6.36 -13.92
N GLY A 4 42.15 -5.57 -13.02
CA GLY A 4 40.71 -5.62 -12.79
C GLY A 4 40.19 -6.92 -12.14
N PHE A 5 41.06 -7.68 -11.48
CA PHE A 5 40.68 -8.81 -10.63
C PHE A 5 41.00 -8.51 -9.16
N CYS A 6 40.02 -8.76 -8.28
CA CYS A 6 40.19 -8.64 -6.84
C CYS A 6 40.54 -10.01 -6.22
N PRO A 7 41.37 -10.05 -5.16
CA PRO A 7 41.70 -11.28 -4.45
C PRO A 7 40.47 -11.91 -3.77
N SER A 8 40.53 -13.20 -3.47
CA SER A 8 39.44 -13.94 -2.83
C SER A 8 38.96 -13.26 -1.55
N GLY A 9 37.65 -13.00 -1.46
CA GLY A 9 37.04 -12.27 -0.33
C GLY A 9 36.86 -10.77 -0.57
N TYR A 10 37.24 -10.25 -1.75
CA TYR A 10 37.04 -8.85 -2.15
C TYR A 10 36.26 -8.75 -3.47
N THR A 11 35.34 -7.79 -3.54
CA THR A 11 34.51 -7.47 -4.70
C THR A 11 34.99 -6.18 -5.36
N LEU A 12 34.96 -6.13 -6.69
CA LEU A 12 35.36 -4.97 -7.49
C LEU A 12 34.25 -3.93 -7.54
N ILE A 13 34.49 -2.75 -6.98
CA ILE A 13 33.52 -1.63 -6.95
C ILE A 13 33.86 -0.54 -7.97
N SER A 14 35.09 -0.53 -8.48
CA SER A 14 35.59 0.41 -9.48
C SER A 14 36.82 -0.21 -10.16
N PRO A 15 37.20 0.24 -11.36
CA PRO A 15 38.24 -0.42 -12.18
C PRO A 15 39.61 -0.56 -11.50
N THR A 16 39.87 0.17 -10.41
CA THR A 16 41.10 0.07 -9.63
C THR A 16 40.87 -0.26 -8.15
N GLU A 17 39.61 -0.33 -7.69
CA GLU A 17 39.25 -0.36 -6.27
C GLU A 17 38.45 -1.61 -5.89
N CYS A 18 38.95 -2.33 -4.88
CA CYS A 18 38.44 -3.61 -4.40
C CYS A 18 38.07 -3.46 -2.93
N CYS A 19 36.84 -3.83 -2.56
CA CYS A 19 36.33 -3.77 -1.18
C CYS A 19 36.02 -5.17 -0.66
N PRO A 20 36.19 -5.48 0.64
CA PRO A 20 35.92 -6.81 1.16
C PRO A 20 34.44 -7.17 0.96
N SER A 21 34.17 -8.36 0.41
CA SER A 21 32.82 -8.82 0.03
C SER A 21 31.85 -8.90 1.22
N ALA A 22 32.35 -8.93 2.46
CA ALA A 22 31.52 -8.85 3.67
C ALA A 22 30.96 -7.45 3.93
N SER A 23 31.56 -6.41 3.35
CA SER A 23 31.18 -5.00 3.55
C SER A 23 30.50 -4.38 2.33
N VAL A 24 30.40 -5.12 1.21
CA VAL A 24 29.66 -4.65 0.04
C VAL A 24 28.16 -4.82 0.28
N VAL A 25 27.52 -3.77 0.77
CA VAL A 25 26.07 -3.65 0.68
C VAL A 25 25.73 -3.40 -0.79
N SER A 26 25.13 -4.39 -1.44
CA SER A 26 24.61 -4.28 -2.81
C SER A 26 23.56 -3.17 -2.86
N LYS A 27 24.00 -1.95 -3.15
CA LYS A 27 23.11 -0.80 -3.34
C LYS A 27 22.64 -0.83 -4.79
N SER A 28 21.74 -1.75 -5.12
CA SER A 28 20.87 -1.56 -6.28
C SER A 28 20.00 -0.34 -5.99
N SER A 29 20.40 0.78 -6.56
CA SER A 29 19.70 2.08 -6.65
C SER A 29 18.59 2.29 -5.61
N GLN A 30 18.98 2.67 -4.39
CA GLN A 30 18.05 3.18 -3.39
C GLN A 30 18.26 4.68 -3.23
N ILE A 31 17.43 5.44 -3.94
CA ILE A 31 17.23 6.87 -3.70
C ILE A 31 16.35 7.00 -2.44
N SER A 32 17.00 7.44 -1.37
CA SER A 32 16.53 8.31 -0.28
C SER A 32 15.09 8.17 0.26
N GLY A 33 15.01 7.69 1.50
CA GLY A 33 14.26 8.33 2.59
C GLY A 33 12.76 8.57 2.38
N GLN A 34 11.96 7.53 2.56
CA GLN A 34 10.52 7.62 2.79
C GLN A 34 10.15 6.64 3.92
N PRO A 35 9.26 7.00 4.87
CA PRO A 35 8.82 6.06 5.90
C PRO A 35 8.33 4.78 5.23
N SER A 36 8.80 3.64 5.75
CA SER A 36 8.47 2.29 5.28
C SER A 36 6.97 2.10 5.14
N SER A 37 6.44 2.39 3.96
CA SER A 37 5.34 1.63 3.39
C SER A 37 6.00 0.45 2.70
N THR A 38 6.02 -0.70 3.37
CA THR A 38 6.25 -1.99 2.72
C THR A 38 5.22 -2.13 1.62
N THR A 39 5.54 -1.67 0.41
CA THR A 39 4.81 -2.03 -0.79
C THR A 39 5.16 -3.50 -0.99
N PRO A 40 4.23 -4.46 -0.74
CA PRO A 40 4.43 -5.76 -1.35
C PRO A 40 4.58 -5.46 -2.84
N SER A 41 5.69 -5.87 -3.43
CA SER A 41 5.73 -6.11 -4.86
C SER A 41 4.65 -7.17 -5.10
N SER A 42 3.41 -6.74 -5.29
CA SER A 42 2.27 -7.61 -5.48
C SER A 42 2.45 -8.25 -6.84
N SER A 43 3.19 -9.36 -6.88
CA SER A 43 2.99 -10.36 -7.91
C SER A 43 1.49 -10.64 -7.90
N CYS A 44 0.79 -10.04 -8.86
CA CYS A 44 -0.65 -10.11 -8.90
C CYS A 44 -1.02 -11.46 -9.50
N VAL A 45 -1.00 -12.46 -8.62
CA VAL A 45 -1.28 -13.86 -8.89
C VAL A 45 -2.33 -14.33 -7.91
N ASP A 46 -3.19 -15.24 -8.37
CA ASP A 46 -4.16 -15.89 -7.51
C ASP A 46 -3.45 -16.74 -6.45
N LYS A 47 -3.90 -16.65 -5.20
CA LYS A 47 -3.40 -17.48 -4.11
C LYS A 47 -3.77 -18.93 -4.37
N ILE A 48 -2.81 -19.80 -4.08
CA ILE A 48 -2.98 -21.24 -4.06
C ILE A 48 -3.37 -21.66 -2.65
N ASN A 49 -4.35 -22.55 -2.56
CA ASN A 49 -4.74 -23.15 -1.30
C ASN A 49 -3.60 -24.07 -0.84
N PRO A 50 -3.01 -23.84 0.35
CA PRO A 50 -1.85 -24.61 0.82
C PRO A 50 -2.17 -26.08 1.05
N ASN A 51 -3.44 -26.45 1.20
CA ASN A 51 -3.86 -27.83 1.42
C ASN A 51 -4.03 -28.62 0.12
N THR A 52 -4.37 -27.94 -1.00
CA THR A 52 -4.66 -28.60 -2.29
C THR A 52 -3.62 -28.28 -3.36
N GLY A 53 -2.75 -27.29 -3.13
CA GLY A 53 -1.74 -26.82 -4.07
C GLY A 53 -2.31 -26.16 -5.32
N LYS A 54 -3.61 -25.87 -5.36
CA LYS A 54 -4.32 -25.28 -6.50
C LYS A 54 -5.00 -23.98 -6.12
N SER A 55 -5.24 -23.13 -7.11
CA SER A 55 -6.06 -21.93 -6.94
C SER A 55 -7.54 -22.28 -7.08
N ASP A 56 -8.32 -22.01 -6.03
CA ASP A 56 -9.78 -22.17 -6.04
C ASP A 56 -10.51 -21.01 -6.74
N CYS A 57 -9.75 -19.99 -7.18
CA CYS A 57 -10.27 -18.73 -7.71
C CYS A 57 -11.18 -18.91 -8.94
N THR A 58 -10.91 -19.91 -9.78
CA THR A 58 -11.76 -20.25 -10.93
C THR A 58 -13.22 -20.49 -10.52
N GLY A 59 -13.45 -21.14 -9.37
CA GLY A 59 -14.80 -21.38 -8.82
C GLY A 59 -15.36 -20.18 -8.05
N MET A 60 -14.53 -19.19 -7.72
CA MET A 60 -14.90 -18.02 -6.93
C MET A 60 -15.15 -16.77 -7.77
N LYS A 61 -15.08 -16.87 -9.11
CA LYS A 61 -15.23 -15.73 -10.02
C LYS A 61 -16.55 -14.97 -9.84
N SER A 62 -17.62 -15.66 -9.45
CA SER A 62 -18.93 -15.04 -9.16
C SER A 62 -18.91 -14.12 -7.95
N TYR A 63 -17.94 -14.26 -7.05
CA TYR A 63 -17.78 -13.41 -5.87
C TYR A 63 -17.00 -12.12 -6.15
N CYS A 64 -16.38 -11.98 -7.32
CA CYS A 64 -15.63 -10.77 -7.70
C CYS A 64 -16.51 -9.50 -7.78
N THR A 65 -17.83 -9.63 -7.85
CA THR A 65 -18.77 -8.51 -7.85
C THR A 65 -19.62 -8.46 -6.58
N ASN A 66 -19.47 -9.42 -5.68
CA ASN A 66 -20.24 -9.49 -4.44
C ASN A 66 -19.57 -8.65 -3.36
N SER A 67 -20.24 -7.59 -2.92
CA SER A 67 -19.73 -6.62 -1.94
C SER A 67 -19.18 -7.24 -0.66
N ALA A 68 -19.78 -8.33 -0.17
CA ALA A 68 -19.34 -9.02 1.04
C ALA A 68 -17.99 -9.74 0.86
N TYR A 69 -17.64 -10.10 -0.37
CA TYR A 69 -16.47 -10.89 -0.70
C TYR A 69 -15.39 -10.12 -1.47
N LEU A 70 -15.60 -8.83 -1.75
CA LEU A 70 -14.64 -8.00 -2.49
C LEU A 70 -13.25 -7.99 -1.84
N SER A 71 -13.17 -7.84 -0.52
CA SER A 71 -11.89 -7.86 0.21
C SER A 71 -11.20 -9.22 0.11
N LEU A 72 -11.96 -10.32 0.27
CA LEU A 72 -11.45 -11.68 0.15
C LEU A 72 -10.94 -11.95 -1.28
N MET A 73 -11.72 -11.57 -2.28
CA MET A 73 -11.38 -11.73 -3.70
C MET A 73 -10.19 -10.89 -4.12
N ARG A 74 -9.99 -9.72 -3.51
CA ARG A 74 -8.82 -8.89 -3.75
C ARG A 74 -7.54 -9.46 -3.14
N ASP A 75 -7.64 -10.19 -2.04
CA ASP A 75 -6.49 -10.82 -1.39
C ASP A 75 -6.17 -12.22 -1.97
N GLN A 76 -7.21 -13.01 -2.25
CA GLN A 76 -7.08 -14.40 -2.68
C GLN A 76 -7.05 -14.56 -4.19
N CYS A 77 -7.82 -13.75 -4.93
CA CYS A 77 -8.06 -13.96 -6.36
C CYS A 77 -7.88 -12.67 -7.20
N PRO A 78 -6.80 -11.89 -6.99
CA PRO A 78 -6.66 -10.60 -7.65
C PRO A 78 -6.50 -10.71 -9.17
N SER A 79 -5.97 -11.82 -9.70
CA SER A 79 -5.85 -12.04 -11.14
C SER A 79 -7.15 -12.52 -11.75
N THR A 80 -7.79 -13.51 -11.14
CA THR A 80 -9.07 -14.06 -11.60
C THR A 80 -10.17 -13.01 -11.61
N CYS A 81 -10.16 -12.09 -10.64
CA CYS A 81 -11.11 -10.98 -10.57
C CYS A 81 -10.69 -9.73 -11.35
N GLY A 82 -9.51 -9.73 -11.98
CA GLY A 82 -9.03 -8.60 -12.78
C GLY A 82 -8.62 -7.37 -11.95
N TYR A 83 -8.35 -7.54 -10.66
CA TYR A 83 -7.88 -6.45 -9.79
C TYR A 83 -6.40 -6.10 -9.98
N CYS A 84 -5.66 -6.89 -10.78
CA CYS A 84 -4.24 -6.66 -11.06
C CYS A 84 -3.88 -5.35 -11.75
N SER A 85 -4.81 -4.77 -12.50
CA SER A 85 -4.62 -3.45 -13.14
C SER A 85 -5.28 -2.32 -12.37
N GLY A 86 -5.98 -2.64 -11.29
CA GLY A 86 -6.47 -1.63 -10.37
C GLY A 86 -5.31 -1.24 -9.47
N THR A 87 -4.83 0.00 -9.60
CA THR A 87 -4.44 0.75 -8.40
C THR A 87 -5.41 0.33 -7.32
N VAL A 88 -4.93 -0.27 -6.24
CA VAL A 88 -5.78 -0.53 -5.10
C VAL A 88 -6.19 0.87 -4.67
N THR A 89 -7.32 1.36 -5.17
CA THR A 89 -8.11 2.35 -4.51
C THR A 89 -8.63 1.59 -3.30
N VAL A 90 -7.73 1.39 -2.34
CA VAL A 90 -8.09 1.65 -0.97
C VAL A 90 -8.63 3.05 -1.12
N THR A 91 -9.95 3.18 -1.23
CA THR A 91 -10.63 4.39 -0.83
C THR A 91 -10.37 4.44 0.67
N SER A 92 -9.11 4.69 1.01
CA SER A 92 -8.73 5.44 2.18
C SER A 92 -9.43 6.73 1.84
N THR A 93 -10.66 6.85 2.33
CA THR A 93 -11.33 8.14 2.41
C THR A 93 -10.23 9.03 2.97
N PRO A 94 -9.69 9.96 2.16
CA PRO A 94 -8.54 10.72 2.61
C PRO A 94 -8.94 11.26 3.96
N CYS A 95 -8.13 10.96 4.97
CA CYS A 95 -8.36 11.46 6.31
C CYS A 95 -8.17 12.97 6.21
N ALA A 96 -9.25 13.66 5.86
CA ALA A 96 -9.26 15.05 5.48
C ALA A 96 -10.67 15.57 5.72
N ASP A 97 -10.72 16.77 6.26
CA ASP A 97 -11.97 17.50 6.39
C ASP A 97 -12.45 17.92 5.01
N LYS A 98 -13.74 17.74 4.75
CA LYS A 98 -14.37 18.15 3.51
C LYS A 98 -14.63 19.64 3.55
N THR A 99 -14.29 20.31 2.45
CA THR A 99 -14.72 21.69 2.21
C THR A 99 -16.13 21.69 1.67
N ASN A 100 -16.92 22.70 2.06
CA ASN A 100 -18.25 22.88 1.51
C ASN A 100 -18.15 23.06 -0.02
N PRO A 101 -18.83 22.23 -0.83
CA PRO A 101 -18.69 22.25 -2.28
C PRO A 101 -19.22 23.54 -2.93
N ARG A 102 -20.02 24.32 -2.20
CA ARG A 102 -20.60 25.58 -2.70
C ARG A 102 -19.73 26.80 -2.41
N THR A 103 -18.99 26.78 -1.31
CA THR A 103 -18.17 27.94 -0.86
C THR A 103 -16.67 27.67 -0.91
N GLY A 104 -16.26 26.39 -1.00
CA GLY A 104 -14.85 25.97 -0.95
C GLY A 104 -14.20 26.10 0.43
N VAL A 105 -14.96 26.48 1.46
CA VAL A 105 -14.45 26.74 2.81
C VAL A 105 -14.48 25.46 3.66
N ASN A 106 -13.44 25.25 4.47
CA ASN A 106 -13.44 24.22 5.50
C ASN A 106 -14.15 24.75 6.76
N GLU A 107 -15.37 24.28 7.00
CA GLU A 107 -16.21 24.68 8.14
C GLU A 107 -15.93 23.83 9.40
N CYS A 108 -15.19 22.73 9.26
CA CYS A 108 -14.88 21.81 10.35
C CYS A 108 -14.21 22.45 11.59
N PRO A 109 -13.30 23.45 11.47
CA PRO A 109 -12.72 24.12 12.64
C PRO A 109 -13.79 24.74 13.57
N GLY A 110 -14.88 25.25 13.01
CA GLY A 110 -16.01 25.79 13.77
C GLY A 110 -16.97 24.72 14.31
N MET A 111 -16.89 23.49 13.81
CA MET A 111 -17.77 22.38 14.16
C MET A 111 -17.16 21.41 15.19
N LYS A 112 -15.96 21.68 15.70
CA LYS A 112 -15.24 20.81 16.63
C LYS A 112 -16.02 20.44 17.90
N ALA A 113 -16.90 21.33 18.38
CA ALA A 113 -17.76 21.05 19.53
C ALA A 113 -18.76 19.90 19.27
N TYR A 114 -19.18 19.71 18.01
CA TYR A 114 -20.14 18.68 17.63
C TYR A 114 -19.53 17.29 17.45
N CYS A 115 -18.20 17.16 17.51
CA CYS A 115 -17.52 15.87 17.41
C CYS A 115 -17.99 14.86 18.46
N ARG A 116 -18.51 15.30 19.62
CA ARG A 116 -18.99 14.39 20.68
C ARG A 116 -20.51 14.35 20.79
N GLN A 117 -21.22 15.07 19.93
CA GLN A 117 -22.67 15.17 20.00
C GLN A 117 -23.31 14.11 19.10
N SER A 118 -24.17 13.29 19.69
CA SER A 118 -24.76 12.10 19.07
C SER A 118 -25.42 12.38 17.72
N ASP A 119 -26.20 13.47 17.63
CA ASP A 119 -26.94 13.86 16.43
C ASP A 119 -26.02 14.25 15.26
N TYR A 120 -24.81 14.73 15.58
CA TYR A 120 -23.83 15.20 14.60
C TYR A 120 -22.69 14.21 14.39
N LEU A 121 -22.65 13.11 15.14
CA LEU A 121 -21.53 12.17 15.13
C LEU A 121 -21.34 11.52 13.76
N THR A 122 -22.43 11.14 13.10
CA THR A 122 -22.39 10.60 11.72
C THR A 122 -21.91 11.65 10.72
N LEU A 123 -22.41 12.88 10.83
CA LEU A 123 -22.00 14.00 9.99
C LEU A 123 -20.50 14.30 10.18
N MET A 124 -20.04 14.38 11.41
CA MET A 124 -18.65 14.68 11.75
C MET A 124 -17.68 13.58 11.33
N LYS A 125 -18.09 12.31 11.37
CA LYS A 125 -17.30 11.20 10.82
C LYS A 125 -17.17 11.25 9.30
N SER A 126 -18.17 11.76 8.59
CA SER A 126 -18.15 11.86 7.14
C SER A 126 -17.45 13.12 6.65
N GLU A 127 -17.77 14.26 7.26
CA GLU A 127 -17.38 15.58 6.76
C GLU A 127 -16.13 16.13 7.45
N CYS A 128 -15.92 15.80 8.74
CA CYS A 128 -14.82 16.34 9.54
C CYS A 128 -13.98 15.25 10.24
N PRO A 129 -13.58 14.17 9.55
CA PRO A 129 -12.90 13.05 10.21
C PRO A 129 -11.56 13.46 10.83
N ARG A 130 -10.87 14.46 10.26
CA ARG A 130 -9.61 14.98 10.80
C ARG A 130 -9.81 15.90 11.99
N THR A 131 -10.70 16.88 11.88
CA THR A 131 -10.95 17.83 12.97
C THR A 131 -11.43 17.12 14.24
N CYS A 132 -12.17 16.03 14.08
CA CYS A 132 -12.69 15.23 15.18
C CYS A 132 -11.78 14.08 15.64
N GLY A 133 -10.66 13.82 14.95
CA GLY A 133 -9.72 12.75 15.32
C GLY A 133 -10.29 11.33 15.14
N TYR A 134 -11.19 11.14 14.19
CA TYR A 134 -11.69 9.82 13.80
C TYR A 134 -10.72 9.06 12.88
N CYS A 135 -9.74 9.82 12.41
CA CYS A 135 -8.49 9.44 11.79
C CYS A 135 -7.48 10.56 12.17
#